data_AF-A0A1V6H4I1-F1
#
_entry.id   AF-A0A1V6H4I1-F1
#
_cell.length_a   1.000
_cell.length_b   1.000
_cell.length_c   1.000
_cell.angle_alpha   90.00
_cell.angle_beta   90.00
_cell.angle_gamma   90.00
#
_symmetry.space_group_name_H-M   'P 1'
#
loop_
_entity.id
_entity.type
_entity.pdbx_description
1 polymer ?
#
loop_
_entity_poly.entity_id
_entity_poly.type
_entity_poly.pdbx_seq_one_letter_code
_entity_poly.pdbx_strand_id
1 'polypeptide(L)'
;MAGRFAKEHDIPVVYRRQPPPDDKTALCEWDPTSKASTLKLLRSMRKAELTTQPDFHWGMGVVGYTQVTAPLRRFQDYVVHGQLKGFINDGVAPLNTQELLKLFGDLEARGEALSATEREARRYWLLKYLKQYEGQEVSGEVVSTQGSRAMVQLDETGLNLTVTGFGHVDLGTKVQVVVRSVDPRRDRVFLAPTS
;
A
#
# COMPACT_ATOMS: atom_id res chain seq x y z
N MET A 1 3.24 -23.05 1.32
CA MET A 1 3.38 -24.00 0.19
C MET A 1 4.67 -23.75 -0.57
N ALA A 2 4.81 -22.72 -1.41
CA ALA A 2 6.06 -22.51 -2.17
C ALA A 2 7.28 -22.09 -1.33
N GLY A 3 7.14 -21.10 -0.44
CA GLY A 3 8.28 -20.64 0.37
C GLY A 3 8.72 -21.66 1.41
N ARG A 4 7.78 -22.47 1.92
CA ARG A 4 8.11 -23.62 2.77
C ARG A 4 8.90 -24.67 1.99
N PHE A 5 8.44 -25.04 0.79
CA PHE A 5 9.13 -25.98 -0.08
C PHE A 5 10.55 -25.51 -0.43
N ALA A 6 10.70 -24.23 -0.80
CA ALA A 6 12.02 -23.66 -1.08
C ALA A 6 12.95 -23.72 0.14
N LYS A 7 12.43 -23.43 1.34
CA LYS A 7 13.19 -23.56 2.59
C LYS A 7 13.59 -25.01 2.89
N GLU A 8 12.68 -25.96 2.74
CA GLU A 8 12.92 -27.38 3.07
C GLU A 8 13.96 -28.03 2.15
N HIS A 9 14.12 -27.50 0.94
CA HIS A 9 15.05 -28.00 -0.08
C HIS A 9 16.25 -27.07 -0.34
N ASP A 10 16.48 -26.07 0.53
CA ASP A 10 17.55 -25.08 0.40
C ASP A 10 17.60 -24.39 -0.99
N ILE A 11 16.43 -24.19 -1.60
CA ILE A 11 16.30 -23.55 -2.90
C ILE A 11 16.46 -22.03 -2.71
N PRO A 12 17.44 -21.38 -3.37
CA PRO A 12 17.61 -19.95 -3.31
C PRO A 12 16.39 -19.27 -3.95
N VAL A 13 15.59 -18.59 -3.13
CA VAL A 13 14.45 -17.78 -3.56
C VAL A 13 14.41 -16.49 -2.75
N VAL A 14 13.62 -15.54 -3.22
CA VAL A 14 13.28 -14.34 -2.43
C VAL A 14 12.04 -14.60 -1.60
N TYR A 15 12.13 -14.16 -0.36
CA TYR A 15 11.03 -14.08 0.57
C TYR A 15 10.60 -12.62 0.75
N ARG A 16 9.35 -12.44 1.16
CA ARG A 16 8.74 -11.19 1.56
C ARG A 16 8.58 -11.25 3.07
N ARG A 17 9.33 -10.43 3.77
CA ARG A 17 9.20 -10.27 5.23
C ARG A 17 8.52 -8.96 5.56
N GLN A 18 7.94 -8.89 6.75
CA GLN A 18 7.42 -7.64 7.27
C GLN A 18 7.62 -7.65 8.79
N PRO A 19 8.47 -6.77 9.34
CA PRO A 19 8.66 -6.70 10.77
C PRO A 19 7.39 -6.22 11.48
N PRO A 20 7.23 -6.51 12.78
CA PRO A 20 6.12 -5.98 13.55
C PRO A 20 6.14 -4.44 13.55
N PRO A 21 4.97 -3.79 13.71
CA PRO A 21 4.92 -2.36 13.94
C PRO A 21 5.63 -2.01 15.25
N ASP A 22 6.28 -0.84 15.29
CA ASP A 22 6.95 -0.35 16.51
C ASP A 22 5.94 -0.10 17.63
N ASP A 23 4.77 0.41 17.24
CA ASP A 23 3.63 0.65 18.12
C ASP A 23 2.43 -0.21 17.69
N LYS A 24 1.99 -1.05 18.62
CA LYS A 24 0.86 -1.97 18.45
C LYS A 24 -0.45 -1.40 18.99
N THR A 25 -0.46 -0.22 19.61
CA THR A 25 -1.68 0.41 20.17
C THR A 25 -2.76 0.58 19.11
N ALA A 26 -2.37 1.00 17.90
CA ALA A 26 -3.28 1.17 16.77
C ALA A 26 -4.00 -0.13 16.35
N LEU A 27 -3.43 -1.31 16.66
CA LEU A 27 -4.09 -2.60 16.44
C LEU A 27 -5.13 -2.89 17.52
N CYS A 28 -4.84 -2.57 18.79
CA CYS A 28 -5.76 -2.78 19.90
C CYS A 28 -6.98 -1.84 19.83
N GLU A 29 -6.78 -0.63 19.31
CA GLU A 29 -7.80 0.39 19.12
C GLU A 29 -8.46 0.32 17.73
N TRP A 30 -8.15 -0.71 16.95
CA TRP A 30 -8.63 -0.81 15.58
C TRP A 30 -10.14 -1.03 15.54
N ASP A 31 -10.83 -0.13 14.84
CA ASP A 31 -12.24 -0.23 14.50
C ASP A 31 -12.36 -0.36 12.97
N PRO A 32 -12.84 -1.50 12.46
CA PRO A 32 -12.99 -1.73 11.02
C PRO A 32 -14.06 -0.82 10.37
N THR A 33 -14.93 -0.20 11.16
CA THR A 33 -15.97 0.72 10.65
C THR A 33 -15.48 2.16 10.52
N SER A 34 -14.36 2.50 11.18
CA SER A 34 -13.72 3.82 11.10
C SER A 34 -12.56 3.83 10.10
N LYS A 35 -12.65 4.77 9.16
CA LYS A 35 -11.57 5.07 8.22
C LYS A 35 -10.36 5.67 8.93
N ALA A 36 -10.59 6.50 9.95
CA ALA A 36 -9.53 7.11 10.74
C ALA A 36 -8.72 6.05 11.50
N SER A 37 -9.42 5.13 12.18
CA SER A 37 -8.79 4.01 12.89
C SER A 37 -8.03 3.09 11.92
N THR A 38 -8.64 2.76 10.78
CA THR A 38 -7.99 1.96 9.73
C THR A 38 -6.74 2.65 9.17
N LEU A 39 -6.79 3.96 8.89
CA LEU A 39 -5.62 4.71 8.42
C LEU A 39 -4.51 4.78 9.48
N LYS A 40 -4.87 4.93 10.76
CA LYS A 40 -3.93 4.89 11.90
C LYS A 40 -3.21 3.54 11.96
N LEU A 41 -3.95 2.44 11.85
CA LEU A 41 -3.38 1.09 11.80
C LEU A 41 -2.44 0.90 10.60
N LEU A 42 -2.87 1.30 9.40
CA LEU A 42 -2.04 1.16 8.20
C LEU A 42 -0.72 1.97 8.29
N ARG A 43 -0.75 3.11 8.98
CA ARG A 43 0.45 3.95 9.20
C ARG A 43 1.40 3.41 10.25
N SER A 44 0.92 2.62 11.22
CA SER A 44 1.81 2.00 12.22
C SER A 44 2.56 0.80 11.66
N MET A 45 2.03 0.16 10.61
CA MET A 45 2.69 -0.99 9.96
C MET A 45 3.99 -0.59 9.26
N ARG A 46 5.02 -1.43 9.45
CA ARG A 46 6.27 -1.35 8.67
C ARG A 46 6.04 -1.83 7.24
N LYS A 47 6.79 -1.29 6.28
CA LYS A 47 6.78 -1.78 4.89
C LYS A 47 7.29 -3.22 4.84
N ALA A 48 6.75 -4.01 3.91
CA ALA A 48 7.31 -5.32 3.61
C ALA A 48 8.59 -5.16 2.78
N GLU A 49 9.57 -6.03 3.02
CA GLU A 49 10.90 -5.99 2.44
C GLU A 49 11.22 -7.32 1.76
N LEU A 50 12.03 -7.28 0.71
CA LEU A 50 12.64 -8.49 0.15
C LEU A 50 13.80 -8.97 1.01
N THR A 51 13.89 -10.28 1.17
CA THR A 51 15.00 -10.94 1.86
C THR A 51 15.27 -12.29 1.21
N THR A 52 16.49 -12.79 1.28
CA THR A 52 16.84 -14.14 0.83
C THR A 52 16.73 -15.19 1.94
N GLN A 53 16.50 -14.75 3.17
CA GLN A 53 16.27 -15.64 4.29
C GLN A 53 14.78 -15.70 4.64
N PRO A 54 14.23 -16.89 4.90
CA PRO A 54 12.84 -17.02 5.29
C PRO A 54 12.62 -16.38 6.66
N ASP A 55 11.84 -15.31 6.69
CA ASP A 55 11.52 -14.55 7.91
C ASP A 55 10.00 -14.37 8.05
N PHE A 56 9.55 -13.83 9.17
CA PHE A 56 8.14 -13.61 9.47
C PHE A 56 7.56 -12.44 8.67
N HIS A 57 6.35 -12.61 8.17
CA HIS A 57 5.56 -11.54 7.57
C HIS A 57 4.41 -11.18 8.51
N TRP A 58 4.61 -10.12 9.30
CA TRP A 58 3.72 -9.78 10.40
C TRP A 58 2.25 -9.58 9.99
N GLY A 59 1.98 -8.77 8.96
CA GLY A 59 0.62 -8.50 8.50
C GLY A 59 -0.10 -9.72 7.89
N MET A 60 0.61 -10.81 7.62
CA MET A 60 0.04 -12.06 7.08
C MET A 60 0.07 -13.22 8.07
N GLY A 61 0.79 -13.09 9.19
CA GLY A 61 0.89 -14.15 10.20
C GLY A 61 1.63 -15.41 9.74
N VAL A 62 2.55 -15.32 8.78
CA VAL A 62 3.23 -16.49 8.18
C VAL A 62 4.76 -16.34 8.17
N VAL A 63 5.47 -17.46 8.23
CA VAL A 63 6.95 -17.54 8.11
C VAL A 63 7.34 -17.99 6.71
N GLY A 64 8.37 -17.36 6.12
CA GLY A 64 8.92 -17.78 4.83
C GLY A 64 7.93 -17.56 3.68
N TYR A 65 7.26 -16.41 3.67
CA TYR A 65 6.33 -16.06 2.60
C TYR A 65 7.09 -15.69 1.32
N THR A 66 6.68 -16.25 0.19
CA THR A 66 7.18 -15.89 -1.14
C THR A 66 6.01 -15.79 -2.11
N GLN A 67 6.14 -14.92 -3.11
CA GLN A 67 5.10 -14.63 -4.08
C GLN A 67 5.33 -15.45 -5.36
N VAL A 68 4.36 -16.28 -5.71
CA VAL A 68 4.42 -17.19 -6.89
C VAL A 68 3.13 -17.20 -7.72
N THR A 69 2.15 -16.37 -7.37
CA THR A 69 0.79 -16.47 -7.92
C THR A 69 0.55 -15.55 -9.11
N ALA A 70 1.49 -14.65 -9.44
CA ALA A 70 1.32 -13.67 -10.51
C ALA A 70 2.54 -13.55 -11.46
N PRO A 71 3.12 -14.65 -11.97
CA PRO A 71 4.33 -14.63 -12.79
C PRO A 71 4.20 -13.83 -14.09
N LEU A 72 2.99 -13.70 -14.65
CA LEU A 72 2.74 -12.92 -15.87
C LEU A 72 2.86 -11.40 -15.68
N ARG A 73 2.74 -10.91 -14.44
CA ARG A 73 2.67 -9.47 -14.13
C ARG A 73 3.62 -9.02 -13.02
N ARG A 74 4.31 -9.94 -12.37
CA ARG A 74 5.33 -9.66 -11.36
C ARG A 74 6.56 -10.49 -11.71
N PHE A 75 7.62 -9.81 -12.15
CA PHE A 75 8.85 -10.47 -12.57
C PHE A 75 9.50 -11.31 -11.46
N GLN A 76 9.34 -10.90 -10.19
CA GLN A 76 9.78 -11.70 -9.04
C GLN A 76 9.11 -13.10 -9.00
N ASP A 77 7.81 -13.20 -9.29
CA ASP A 77 7.08 -14.46 -9.27
C ASP A 77 7.59 -15.35 -10.43
N TYR A 78 7.92 -14.75 -11.58
CA TYR A 78 8.53 -15.45 -12.71
C TYR A 78 9.91 -16.02 -12.35
N VAL A 79 10.77 -15.22 -11.68
CA VAL A 79 12.08 -15.70 -11.23
C VAL A 79 11.94 -16.84 -10.22
N VAL A 80 11.04 -16.73 -9.25
CA VAL A 80 10.79 -17.82 -8.28
C VAL A 80 10.26 -19.07 -8.99
N HIS A 81 9.39 -18.94 -10.00
CA HIS A 81 8.99 -20.08 -10.85
C HIS A 81 10.20 -20.73 -11.53
N GLY A 82 11.13 -19.94 -12.06
CA GLY A 82 12.37 -20.42 -12.66
C GLY A 82 13.24 -21.21 -11.67
N GLN A 83 13.43 -20.68 -10.45
CA GLN A 83 14.17 -21.37 -9.38
C GLN A 83 13.56 -22.71 -9.03
N LEU A 84 12.24 -22.74 -8.81
CA LEU A 84 11.52 -23.96 -8.46
C LEU A 84 11.55 -24.98 -9.60
N LYS A 85 11.33 -24.56 -10.85
CA LYS A 85 11.36 -25.46 -12.01
C LYS A 85 12.75 -26.03 -12.27
N GLY A 86 13.80 -25.22 -12.19
CA GLY A 86 15.18 -25.68 -12.34
C GLY A 86 15.52 -26.73 -11.29
N PHE A 87 15.18 -26.47 -10.02
CA PHE A 87 15.37 -27.45 -8.97
C PHE A 87 14.59 -28.75 -9.19
N ILE A 88 13.31 -28.67 -9.58
CA ILE A 88 12.46 -29.86 -9.79
C ILE A 88 12.98 -30.72 -10.96
N ASN A 89 13.46 -30.10 -12.03
CA ASN A 89 13.89 -30.82 -13.24
C ASN A 89 15.35 -31.31 -13.14
N ASP A 90 16.24 -30.46 -12.65
CA ASP A 90 17.69 -30.65 -12.75
C ASP A 90 18.36 -30.82 -11.38
N GLY A 91 17.61 -30.73 -10.28
CA GLY A 91 18.11 -30.79 -8.90
C GLY A 91 18.84 -29.53 -8.44
N VAL A 92 18.99 -28.52 -9.31
CA VAL A 92 19.74 -27.29 -9.04
C VAL A 92 18.94 -26.07 -9.49
N ALA A 93 18.87 -25.06 -8.63
CA ALA A 93 18.19 -23.82 -8.92
C ALA A 93 19.07 -22.92 -9.83
N PRO A 94 18.53 -22.22 -10.85
CA PRO A 94 19.36 -21.57 -11.87
C PRO A 94 20.16 -20.35 -11.41
N LEU A 95 19.81 -19.73 -10.28
CA LEU A 95 20.56 -18.58 -9.73
C LEU A 95 20.86 -18.80 -8.27
N ASN A 96 22.03 -18.33 -7.83
CA ASN A 96 22.39 -18.33 -6.42
C ASN A 96 21.85 -17.09 -5.68
N THR A 97 22.00 -17.08 -4.36
CA THR A 97 21.53 -16.00 -3.47
C THR A 97 22.08 -14.61 -3.83
N GLN A 98 23.35 -14.50 -4.22
CA GLN A 98 23.96 -13.20 -4.56
C GLN A 98 23.41 -12.65 -5.87
N GLU A 99 23.20 -13.52 -6.87
CA GLU A 99 22.59 -13.16 -8.14
C GLU A 99 21.15 -12.68 -7.96
N LEU A 100 20.38 -13.37 -7.10
CA LEU A 100 19.03 -12.94 -6.74
C LEU A 100 19.05 -11.57 -6.06
N LEU A 101 19.91 -11.35 -5.05
CA LEU A 101 20.00 -10.05 -4.37
C LEU A 101 20.28 -8.91 -5.33
N LYS A 102 21.24 -9.09 -6.25
CA LYS A 102 21.55 -8.10 -7.27
C LYS A 102 20.36 -7.83 -8.19
N LEU A 103 19.74 -8.89 -8.70
CA LEU A 103 18.58 -8.80 -9.59
C LEU A 103 17.42 -8.06 -8.93
N PHE A 104 17.12 -8.37 -7.66
CA PHE A 104 16.01 -7.75 -6.94
C PHE A 104 16.30 -6.33 -6.47
N GLY A 105 17.53 -6.00 -6.10
CA GLY A 105 17.92 -4.62 -5.81
C GLY A 105 17.67 -3.70 -7.01
N ASP A 106 18.05 -4.14 -8.21
CA ASP A 106 17.81 -3.38 -9.45
C ASP A 106 16.32 -3.24 -9.77
N LEU A 107 15.53 -4.27 -9.48
CA LEU A 107 14.08 -4.27 -9.70
C LEU A 107 13.34 -3.37 -8.70
N GLU A 108 13.71 -3.38 -7.42
CA GLU A 108 13.10 -2.50 -6.41
C GLU A 108 13.32 -1.03 -6.76
N ALA A 109 14.56 -0.66 -7.12
CA ALA A 109 14.89 0.70 -7.54
C ALA A 109 14.02 1.18 -8.72
N ARG A 110 13.75 0.31 -9.70
CA ARG A 110 12.86 0.63 -10.84
C ARG A 110 11.38 0.61 -10.46
N GLY A 111 11.00 -0.27 -9.53
CA GLY A 111 9.63 -0.46 -9.08
C GLY A 111 9.05 0.75 -8.35
N GLU A 112 9.88 1.51 -7.62
CA GLU A 112 9.43 2.72 -6.92
C GLU A 112 8.94 3.81 -7.89
N ALA A 113 9.69 4.05 -8.97
CA ALA A 113 9.34 5.03 -10.00
C ALA A 113 8.05 4.63 -10.75
N LEU A 114 7.92 3.35 -11.09
CA LEU A 114 6.69 2.82 -11.70
C LEU A 114 5.49 2.98 -10.76
N SER A 115 5.65 2.61 -9.49
CA SER A 115 4.60 2.75 -8.47
C SER A 115 4.18 4.21 -8.27
N ALA A 116 5.12 5.17 -8.36
CA ALA A 116 4.82 6.59 -8.31
C ALA A 116 3.96 7.03 -9.49
N THR A 117 4.36 6.66 -10.69
CA THR A 117 3.63 6.95 -11.93
C THR A 117 2.21 6.36 -11.90
N GLU A 118 2.06 5.12 -11.44
CA GLU A 118 0.74 4.48 -11.29
C GLU A 118 -0.16 5.21 -10.28
N ARG A 119 0.42 5.68 -9.15
CA ARG A 119 -0.33 6.47 -8.15
C ARG A 119 -0.79 7.80 -8.73
N GLU A 120 0.08 8.49 -9.48
CA GLU A 120 -0.26 9.75 -10.14
C GLU A 120 -1.36 9.57 -11.19
N ALA A 121 -1.25 8.55 -12.04
CA ALA A 121 -2.28 8.23 -13.03
C ALA A 121 -3.62 7.91 -12.37
N ARG A 122 -3.63 7.07 -11.31
CA ARG A 122 -4.85 6.77 -10.55
C ARG A 122 -5.44 8.03 -9.94
N ARG A 123 -4.61 8.87 -9.31
CA ARG A 123 -5.03 10.12 -8.68
C ARG A 123 -5.64 11.09 -9.70
N TYR A 124 -5.04 11.24 -10.87
CA TYR A 124 -5.60 12.04 -11.97
C TYR A 124 -7.03 11.60 -12.33
N TRP A 125 -7.27 10.30 -12.49
CA TRP A 125 -8.60 9.79 -12.85
C TRP A 125 -9.61 9.95 -11.71
N LEU A 126 -9.20 9.76 -10.45
CA LEU A 126 -10.07 10.02 -9.29
C LEU A 126 -10.43 11.51 -9.15
N LEU A 127 -9.49 12.42 -9.44
CA LEU A 127 -9.79 13.85 -9.50
C LEU A 127 -10.70 14.21 -10.68
N LYS A 128 -10.51 13.56 -11.83
CA LYS A 128 -11.40 13.75 -12.99
C LYS A 128 -12.83 13.29 -12.69
N TYR A 129 -12.98 12.21 -11.93
CA TYR A 129 -14.28 11.78 -11.40
C TYR A 129 -14.84 12.82 -10.43
N LEU A 130 -14.06 13.24 -9.42
CA LEU A 130 -14.48 14.24 -8.43
C LEU A 130 -14.87 15.58 -9.05
N LYS A 131 -14.26 15.96 -10.18
CA LYS A 131 -14.60 17.17 -10.93
C LYS A 131 -16.08 17.24 -11.34
N GLN A 132 -16.72 16.10 -11.57
CA GLN A 132 -18.14 16.04 -11.93
C GLN A 132 -19.06 16.53 -10.80
N TYR A 133 -18.54 16.57 -9.57
CA TYR A 133 -19.23 17.01 -8.36
C TYR A 133 -18.87 18.45 -7.98
N GLU A 134 -18.19 19.23 -8.84
CA GLU A 134 -17.95 20.66 -8.59
C GLU A 134 -19.27 21.39 -8.28
N GLY A 135 -19.30 22.10 -7.14
CA GLY A 135 -20.48 22.77 -6.62
C GLY A 135 -21.40 21.90 -5.75
N GLN A 136 -21.16 20.58 -5.68
CA GLN A 136 -21.96 19.63 -4.91
C GLN A 136 -21.27 19.22 -3.61
N GLU A 137 -22.05 18.65 -2.70
CA GLU A 137 -21.57 18.05 -1.45
C GLU A 137 -21.16 16.60 -1.66
N VAL A 138 -20.06 16.22 -1.02
CA VAL A 138 -19.56 14.86 -0.96
C VAL A 138 -19.26 14.48 0.48
N SER A 139 -19.51 13.22 0.82
CA SER A 139 -19.31 12.71 2.17
C SER A 139 -17.91 12.14 2.39
N GLY A 140 -17.45 12.19 3.63
CA GLY A 140 -16.21 11.56 4.05
C GLY A 140 -16.05 11.49 5.56
N GLU A 141 -14.90 10.99 5.99
CA GLU A 141 -14.52 10.89 7.41
C GLU A 141 -13.22 11.65 7.67
N VAL A 142 -13.14 12.38 8.77
CA VAL A 142 -11.89 13.01 9.21
C VAL A 142 -10.91 11.94 9.69
N VAL A 143 -9.82 11.74 8.94
CA VAL A 143 -8.83 10.69 9.19
C VAL A 143 -7.52 11.20 9.80
N SER A 144 -7.33 12.52 9.83
CA SER A 144 -6.19 13.17 10.49
C SER A 144 -6.51 14.64 10.72
N THR A 145 -5.97 15.21 11.78
CA THR A 145 -6.05 16.65 12.05
C THR A 145 -4.65 17.22 12.27
N GLN A 146 -4.42 18.44 11.81
CA GLN A 146 -3.18 19.19 12.02
C GLN A 146 -3.50 20.68 12.15
N GLY A 147 -3.62 21.17 13.38
CA GLY A 147 -4.07 22.53 13.66
C GLY A 147 -5.47 22.78 13.08
N SER A 148 -5.63 23.79 12.23
CA SER A 148 -6.89 24.13 11.56
C SER A 148 -7.19 23.33 10.29
N ARG A 149 -6.30 22.40 9.91
CA ARG A 149 -6.45 21.54 8.74
C ARG A 149 -6.94 20.16 9.17
N ALA A 150 -8.03 19.72 8.56
CA ALA A 150 -8.47 18.33 8.65
C ALA A 150 -8.13 17.62 7.33
N MET A 151 -7.74 16.36 7.39
CA MET A 151 -7.67 15.48 6.23
C MET A 151 -8.91 14.59 6.25
N VAL A 152 -9.70 14.67 5.19
CA VAL A 152 -10.95 13.92 5.03
C VAL A 152 -10.72 12.84 4.00
N GLN A 153 -11.08 11.59 4.33
CA GLN A 153 -11.16 10.50 3.37
C GLN A 153 -12.56 10.44 2.77
N LEU A 154 -12.68 10.73 1.48
CA LEU A 154 -13.97 10.70 0.78
C LEU A 154 -14.54 9.27 0.70
N ASP A 155 -15.86 9.14 0.77
CA ASP A 155 -16.58 7.86 0.69
C ASP A 155 -16.49 7.24 -0.71
N GLU A 156 -16.83 8.02 -1.73
CA GLU A 156 -16.90 7.57 -3.12
C GLU A 156 -15.53 7.20 -3.71
N THR A 157 -14.50 8.00 -3.44
CA THR A 157 -13.20 7.88 -4.13
C THR A 157 -12.10 7.29 -3.27
N GLY A 158 -12.27 7.24 -1.95
CA GLY A 158 -11.23 6.88 -1.00
C GLY A 158 -10.05 7.87 -0.93
N LEU A 159 -10.13 9.02 -1.63
CA LEU A 159 -9.09 10.04 -1.61
C LEU A 159 -9.00 10.71 -0.24
N ASN A 160 -7.79 10.83 0.28
CA ASN A 160 -7.47 11.64 1.45
C ASN A 160 -7.15 13.07 1.00
N LEU A 161 -8.01 14.03 1.30
CA LEU A 161 -7.88 15.43 0.87
C LEU A 161 -7.89 16.37 2.06
N THR A 162 -7.06 17.41 2.01
CA THR A 162 -7.02 18.43 3.06
C THR A 162 -8.18 19.40 2.90
N VAL A 163 -8.87 19.67 4.00
CA VAL A 163 -9.97 20.61 4.12
C VAL A 163 -9.65 21.59 5.23
N THR A 164 -9.80 22.88 4.94
CA THR A 164 -9.62 23.97 5.91
C THR A 164 -10.96 24.56 6.30
N GLY A 165 -11.07 25.04 7.54
CA GLY A 165 -12.26 25.79 7.99
C GLY A 165 -13.22 25.01 8.89
N PHE A 166 -12.91 23.76 9.24
CA PHE A 166 -13.70 23.00 10.23
C PHE A 166 -13.58 23.53 11.66
N GLY A 167 -12.60 24.39 11.97
CA GLY A 167 -12.28 24.75 13.35
C GLY A 167 -11.75 23.53 14.12
N HIS A 168 -12.35 23.21 15.25
CA HIS A 168 -12.07 21.98 15.99
C HIS A 168 -12.99 20.86 15.50
N VAL A 169 -12.40 19.76 15.02
CA VAL A 169 -13.12 18.56 14.58
C VAL A 169 -12.38 17.33 15.06
N ASP A 170 -13.12 16.35 15.55
CA ASP A 170 -12.56 15.10 16.06
C ASP A 170 -12.18 14.13 14.94
N LEU A 171 -11.25 13.23 15.25
CA LEU A 171 -10.93 12.11 14.38
C LEU A 171 -12.11 11.14 14.33
N GLY A 172 -12.40 10.60 13.14
CA GLY A 172 -13.52 9.68 12.93
C GLY A 172 -14.86 10.37 12.68
N THR A 173 -14.95 11.69 12.82
CA THR A 173 -16.19 12.43 12.52
C THR A 173 -16.55 12.30 11.04
N LYS A 174 -17.80 11.90 10.77
CA LYS A 174 -18.39 11.93 9.43
C LYS A 174 -18.75 13.37 9.08
N VAL A 175 -18.34 13.82 7.90
CA VAL A 175 -18.51 15.21 7.45
C VAL A 175 -19.03 15.25 6.01
N GLN A 176 -19.77 16.31 5.70
CA GLN A 176 -20.08 16.72 4.33
C GLN A 176 -19.16 17.88 3.95
N VAL A 177 -18.62 17.83 2.73
CA VAL A 177 -17.76 18.88 2.19
C VAL A 177 -18.20 19.25 0.78
N VAL A 178 -18.20 20.54 0.49
CA VAL A 178 -18.50 21.06 -0.86
C VAL A 178 -17.25 21.03 -1.71
N VAL A 179 -17.34 20.44 -2.90
CA VAL A 179 -16.27 20.46 -3.90
C VAL A 179 -16.27 21.84 -4.57
N ARG A 180 -15.34 22.71 -4.20
CA ARG A 180 -15.29 24.09 -4.73
C ARG A 180 -14.66 24.18 -6.11
N SER A 181 -13.55 23.48 -6.30
CA SER A 181 -12.89 23.38 -7.62
C SER A 181 -11.92 22.21 -7.66
N VAL A 182 -11.76 21.63 -8.85
CA VAL A 182 -10.86 20.52 -9.14
C VAL A 182 -10.15 20.75 -10.47
N ASP A 183 -8.83 20.74 -10.44
CA ASP A 183 -7.95 20.74 -11.61
C ASP A 183 -7.11 19.45 -11.61
N PRO A 184 -7.57 18.38 -12.28
CA PRO A 184 -6.86 17.11 -12.33
C PRO A 184 -5.47 17.22 -12.96
N ARG A 185 -5.28 18.12 -13.94
CA ARG A 185 -4.01 18.27 -14.66
C ARG A 185 -2.93 18.90 -13.80
N ARG A 186 -3.32 19.80 -12.88
CA ARG A 186 -2.40 20.43 -11.93
C ARG A 186 -2.36 19.76 -10.56
N ASP A 187 -3.07 18.65 -10.40
CA ASP A 187 -3.26 17.96 -9.12
C ASP A 187 -3.76 18.89 -8.00
N ARG A 188 -4.74 19.74 -8.30
CA ARG A 188 -5.31 20.70 -7.35
C ARG A 188 -6.77 20.40 -7.08
N VAL A 189 -7.15 20.45 -5.80
CA VAL A 189 -8.53 20.31 -5.35
C VAL A 189 -8.75 21.21 -4.14
N PHE A 190 -9.88 21.89 -4.13
CA PHE A 190 -10.31 22.73 -3.03
C PHE A 190 -11.66 22.24 -2.52
N LEU A 191 -11.68 21.83 -1.26
CA LEU A 191 -12.87 21.43 -0.52
C LEU A 191 -13.12 22.43 0.60
N ALA A 192 -14.39 22.65 0.94
CA ALA A 192 -14.79 23.46 2.07
C ALA A 192 -15.85 22.72 2.90
N PRO A 193 -15.94 22.94 4.21
CA PRO A 193 -17.07 22.47 5.01
C PRO A 193 -18.39 22.98 4.42
N THR A 194 -19.44 22.15 4.50
CA THR A 194 -20.81 22.63 4.28
C THR A 194 -21.13 23.70 5.33
N SER A 195 -21.72 24.82 4.91
CA SER A 195 -22.11 25.95 5.78
C SER A 195 -23.36 25.64 6.57
#